data_AF-A0A0F4LNT9-F1
#
_entry.id   AF-A0A0F4LNT9-F1
#
_cell.length_a   1.000
_cell.length_b   1.000
_cell.length_c   1.000
_cell.angle_alpha   90.00
_cell.angle_beta   90.00
_cell.angle_gamma   90.00
#
_symmetry.space_group_name_H-M   'P 1'
#
loop_
_entity.id
_entity.type
_entity.pdbx_description
1 polymer ?
#
loop_
_entity_poly.entity_id
_entity_poly.type
_entity_poly.pdbx_seq_one_letter_code
_entity_poly.pdbx_strand_id
1 'polypeptide(L)'
;MVQDLKTKINVRDGKDLSNDTNYVPSTFAKVHVSKTSPIQSRLDQGLRDIIGSSFLLVGIEKQNSVDRGTGEVHTATIYTVRIISRKAKAFRELIQIKVKDSKPIVKQEEIDLVMMQQSKPIILRFENVAHYAYMGGETLNATGVDRLNVNIKDAMNYE
;
A
#
# COMPACT_ATOMS: atom_id res chain seq x y z
N MET A 1 -59.83 -3.68 -31.13
CA MET A 1 -60.10 -4.47 -29.91
C MET A 1 -58.96 -5.46 -29.77
N VAL A 2 -58.10 -5.49 -28.76
CA VAL A 2 -58.07 -4.85 -27.42
C VAL A 2 -56.59 -4.61 -27.09
N GLN A 3 -56.31 -3.49 -26.41
CA GLN A 3 -55.02 -3.12 -25.84
C GLN A 3 -54.71 -3.91 -24.56
N ASP A 4 -53.48 -3.69 -24.05
CA ASP A 4 -53.08 -3.71 -22.64
C ASP A 4 -52.64 -5.06 -22.01
N LEU A 5 -51.67 -5.16 -21.09
CA LEU A 5 -50.71 -4.25 -20.44
C LEU A 5 -49.70 -5.12 -19.65
N LYS A 6 -48.43 -4.68 -19.62
CA LYS A 6 -47.44 -4.82 -18.52
C LYS A 6 -47.26 -6.16 -17.79
N THR A 7 -46.02 -6.67 -17.83
CA THR A 7 -45.23 -6.79 -16.58
C THR A 7 -43.73 -6.63 -16.85
N LYS A 8 -43.17 -5.50 -16.39
CA LYS A 8 -41.74 -5.34 -16.12
C LYS A 8 -41.43 -6.14 -14.84
N ILE A 9 -40.47 -7.06 -14.89
CA ILE A 9 -39.75 -7.46 -13.69
C ILE A 9 -38.29 -7.09 -13.89
N ASN A 10 -37.93 -6.07 -13.13
CA ASN A 10 -36.64 -5.46 -12.99
C ASN A 10 -35.86 -6.30 -11.96
N VAL A 11 -35.01 -7.21 -12.40
CA VAL A 11 -34.04 -7.85 -11.48
C VAL A 11 -32.78 -7.00 -11.52
N ARG A 12 -32.77 -5.97 -10.67
CA ARG A 12 -31.56 -5.32 -10.21
C ARG A 12 -30.97 -6.19 -9.11
N ASP A 13 -30.08 -7.10 -9.50
CA ASP A 13 -29.05 -7.65 -8.62
C ASP A 13 -27.74 -7.44 -9.39
N GLY A 14 -26.83 -6.54 -9.01
CA GLY A 14 -26.36 -6.37 -7.64
C GLY A 14 -25.04 -7.12 -7.42
N LYS A 15 -24.08 -6.99 -8.34
CA LYS A 15 -22.65 -6.99 -8.02
C LYS A 15 -21.83 -6.56 -9.23
N ASP A 16 -21.21 -5.39 -9.12
CA ASP A 16 -20.02 -5.02 -9.89
C ASP A 16 -18.99 -6.15 -9.75
N LEU A 17 -18.88 -6.95 -10.80
CA LEU A 17 -17.69 -7.76 -11.06
C LEU A 17 -16.81 -6.94 -11.98
N SER A 18 -16.18 -5.89 -11.45
CA SER A 18 -14.88 -5.49 -11.97
C SER A 18 -13.92 -6.65 -11.66
N ASN A 19 -13.93 -7.67 -12.52
CA ASN A 19 -12.83 -8.60 -12.66
C ASN A 19 -11.64 -7.84 -13.27
N ASP A 20 -11.11 -6.87 -12.52
CA ASP A 20 -9.83 -6.27 -12.81
C ASP A 20 -8.78 -7.19 -12.19
N THR A 21 -8.48 -8.28 -12.90
CA THR A 21 -7.61 -9.39 -12.45
C THR A 21 -6.18 -8.98 -12.04
N ASN A 22 -5.83 -7.70 -12.19
CA ASN A 22 -4.49 -7.16 -11.93
C ASN A 22 -4.40 -6.31 -10.66
N TYR A 23 -5.51 -6.01 -9.97
CA TYR A 23 -5.45 -5.27 -8.70
C TYR A 23 -5.36 -6.22 -7.50
N VAL A 24 -4.23 -6.17 -6.80
CA VAL A 24 -4.01 -6.92 -5.55
C VAL A 24 -3.60 -5.92 -4.46
N PRO A 25 -4.40 -5.69 -3.41
CA PRO A 25 -4.08 -4.69 -2.40
C PRO A 25 -2.89 -5.12 -1.53
N SER A 26 -2.32 -4.16 -0.81
CA SER A 26 -1.35 -4.43 0.25
C SER A 26 -1.97 -5.26 1.37
N THR A 27 -1.17 -6.14 1.97
CA THR A 27 -1.57 -6.93 3.13
C THR A 27 -0.94 -6.37 4.40
N PHE A 28 -1.54 -6.68 5.56
CA PHE A 28 -1.13 -6.17 6.86
C PHE A 28 -0.81 -7.32 7.80
N ALA A 29 0.25 -7.16 8.59
CA ALA A 29 0.63 -8.18 9.57
C ALA A 29 -0.50 -8.39 10.59
N LYS A 30 -0.72 -9.64 10.97
CA LYS A 30 -1.76 -9.98 11.96
C LYS A 30 -1.39 -9.42 13.33
N VAL A 31 -2.10 -8.38 13.76
CA VAL A 31 -1.89 -7.77 15.08
C VAL A 31 -2.61 -8.57 16.16
N HIS A 32 -1.85 -9.02 17.16
CA HIS A 32 -2.38 -9.68 18.34
C HIS A 32 -2.48 -8.64 19.46
N VAL A 33 -3.59 -8.64 20.20
CA VAL A 33 -3.75 -7.71 21.32
C VAL A 33 -2.75 -8.10 22.41
N SER A 34 -1.67 -7.33 22.53
CA SER A 34 -0.67 -7.54 23.56
C SER A 34 -1.25 -7.22 24.93
N LYS A 35 -0.98 -8.08 25.92
CA LYS A 35 -1.32 -7.78 27.33
C LYS A 35 -0.44 -6.68 27.90
N THR A 36 0.79 -6.54 27.41
CA THR A 36 1.77 -5.56 27.89
C THR A 36 1.72 -4.23 27.12
N SER A 37 1.11 -4.20 25.94
CA SER A 37 0.95 -2.99 25.13
C SER A 37 -0.42 -2.91 24.43
N PRO A 38 -1.54 -3.03 25.18
CA PRO A 38 -2.87 -3.19 24.61
C PRO A 38 -3.35 -1.98 23.81
N ILE A 39 -2.92 -0.77 24.18
CA ILE A 39 -3.25 0.46 23.45
C ILE A 39 -2.59 0.46 22.08
N GLN A 40 -1.27 0.22 22.02
CA GLN A 40 -0.52 0.18 20.76
C GLN A 40 -1.07 -0.90 19.82
N SER A 41 -1.33 -2.11 20.34
CA SER A 41 -1.90 -3.18 19.51
C SER A 41 -3.27 -2.82 18.93
N ARG A 42 -4.09 -2.02 19.62
CA ARG A 42 -5.36 -1.54 19.04
C ARG A 42 -5.15 -0.46 17.99
N LEU A 43 -4.15 0.40 18.15
CA LEU A 43 -3.80 1.38 17.12
C LEU A 43 -3.30 0.68 15.85
N ASP A 44 -2.44 -0.33 16.00
CA ASP A 44 -1.89 -1.09 14.88
C ASP A 44 -2.99 -1.87 14.11
N GLN A 45 -4.07 -2.29 14.78
CA GLN A 45 -5.24 -2.90 14.12
C GLN A 45 -5.92 -1.93 13.14
N GLY A 46 -5.87 -0.62 13.41
CA GLY A 46 -6.43 0.42 12.56
C GLY A 46 -5.51 0.87 11.43
N LEU A 47 -4.31 0.30 11.30
CA LEU A 47 -3.29 0.79 10.36
C LEU A 47 -3.82 0.85 8.92
N ARG A 48 -4.54 -0.18 8.47
CA ARG A 48 -5.14 -0.21 7.12
C ARG A 48 -6.09 0.96 6.90
N ASP A 49 -6.93 1.29 7.87
CA ASP A 49 -7.89 2.40 7.77
C ASP A 49 -7.19 3.77 7.79
N ILE A 50 -5.99 3.83 8.37
CA ILE A 50 -5.19 5.06 8.43
C ILE A 50 -4.50 5.31 7.09
N ILE A 51 -3.87 4.29 6.49
CA ILE A 51 -2.97 4.49 5.34
C ILE A 51 -3.49 3.92 4.01
N GLY A 52 -4.59 3.16 4.01
CA GLY A 52 -5.08 2.48 2.82
C GLY A 52 -4.20 1.29 2.40
N SER A 53 -4.43 0.72 1.23
CA SER A 53 -3.76 -0.50 0.76
C SER A 53 -3.01 -0.38 -0.57
N SER A 54 -2.90 0.81 -1.14
CA SER A 54 -2.16 1.10 -2.37
C SER A 54 -1.51 2.47 -2.27
N PHE A 55 -0.33 2.60 -2.86
CA PHE A 55 0.50 3.79 -2.66
C PHE A 55 1.13 4.27 -3.96
N LEU A 56 1.25 5.59 -4.12
CA LEU A 56 1.99 6.19 -5.22
C LEU A 56 3.45 6.34 -4.81
N LEU A 57 4.38 5.78 -5.57
CA LEU A 57 5.81 5.94 -5.31
C LEU A 57 6.26 7.39 -5.59
N VAL A 58 7.05 7.93 -4.64
CA VAL A 58 7.63 9.28 -4.72
C VAL A 58 9.17 9.23 -4.67
N GLY A 59 9.75 8.29 -3.93
CA GLY A 59 11.21 8.16 -3.85
C GLY A 59 11.65 6.82 -3.30
N ILE A 60 12.92 6.48 -3.51
CA ILE A 60 13.51 5.22 -3.08
C ILE A 60 14.91 5.46 -2.53
N GLU A 61 15.22 4.80 -1.42
CA GLU A 61 16.55 4.87 -0.80
C GLU A 61 17.01 3.47 -0.46
N LYS A 62 18.25 3.12 -0.86
CA LYS A 62 18.89 1.88 -0.44
C LYS A 62 19.75 2.16 0.80
N GLN A 63 19.49 1.45 1.88
CA GLN A 63 20.29 1.47 3.10
C GLN A 63 21.08 0.19 3.25
N ASN A 64 22.35 0.30 3.63
CA ASN A 64 23.17 -0.83 4.04
C ASN A 64 23.59 -0.61 5.49
N SER A 65 23.50 -1.66 6.31
CA SER A 65 24.01 -1.68 7.68
C SER A 65 24.85 -2.92 7.88
N VAL A 66 25.98 -2.76 8.58
CA VAL A 66 26.87 -3.88 8.90
C VAL A 66 26.63 -4.31 10.33
N ASP A 67 26.36 -5.60 10.54
CA ASP A 67 26.33 -6.19 11.88
C ASP A 67 27.74 -6.12 12.48
N ARG A 68 27.88 -5.48 13.64
CA ARG A 68 29.19 -5.27 14.29
C ARG A 68 29.79 -6.54 14.88
N GLY A 69 28.98 -7.56 15.16
CA GLY A 69 29.41 -8.83 15.72
C GLY A 69 29.78 -9.86 14.66
N THR A 70 29.06 -9.92 13.54
CA THR A 70 29.29 -10.92 12.49
C THR A 70 30.00 -10.35 11.25
N GLY A 71 29.99 -9.03 11.06
CA GLY A 71 30.43 -8.37 9.83
C GLY A 71 29.46 -8.52 8.66
N GLU A 72 28.28 -9.12 8.88
CA GLU A 72 27.28 -9.34 7.84
C GLU A 72 26.66 -8.01 7.36
N VAL A 73 26.48 -7.87 6.05
CA VAL A 73 25.87 -6.68 5.45
C VAL A 73 24.37 -6.92 5.25
N HIS A 74 23.56 -6.25 6.06
CA HIS A 74 22.12 -6.18 5.85
C HIS A 74 21.77 -5.04 4.91
N THR A 75 20.94 -5.34 3.91
CA THR A 75 20.41 -4.34 2.98
C THR A 75 18.95 -4.08 3.31
N ALA A 76 18.50 -2.85 3.18
CA ALA A 76 17.08 -2.53 3.17
C ALA A 76 16.79 -1.48 2.09
N THR A 77 15.56 -1.49 1.60
CA THR A 77 15.06 -0.42 0.73
C THR A 77 13.96 0.33 1.45
N ILE A 78 14.05 1.66 1.48
CA ILE A 78 13.02 2.55 2.00
C ILE A 78 12.28 3.15 0.80
N TYR A 79 10.96 2.97 0.79
CA TYR A 79 10.06 3.53 -0.20
C TYR A 79 9.37 4.74 0.42
N THR A 80 9.62 5.93 -0.13
CA THR A 80 8.81 7.11 0.18
C THR A 80 7.61 7.11 -0.75
N VAL A 81 6.41 7.00 -0.17
CA VAL A 81 5.17 6.84 -0.92
C VAL A 81 4.10 7.81 -0.46
N ARG A 82 3.20 8.18 -1.36
CA ARG A 82 2.01 8.97 -1.07
C ARG A 82 0.80 8.05 -0.89
N ILE A 83 0.05 8.30 0.17
CA ILE A 83 -1.25 7.65 0.39
C ILE A 83 -2.25 8.19 -0.63
N ILE A 84 -2.82 7.30 -1.44
CA ILE A 84 -3.77 7.64 -2.51
C ILE A 84 -5.21 7.20 -2.23
N SER A 85 -5.42 6.36 -1.21
CA SER A 85 -6.76 5.95 -0.77
C SER A 85 -7.56 7.15 -0.25
N ARG A 86 -8.70 7.46 -0.86
CA ARG A 86 -9.55 8.59 -0.43
C ARG A 86 -10.27 8.33 0.90
N LYS A 87 -10.40 7.05 1.28
CA LYS A 87 -11.03 6.62 2.53
C LYS A 87 -10.04 6.57 3.69
N ALA A 88 -8.73 6.56 3.40
CA ALA A 88 -7.68 6.57 4.41
C ALA A 88 -7.68 7.88 5.19
N LYS A 89 -7.47 7.80 6.50
CA LYS A 89 -7.42 8.99 7.38
C LYS A 89 -6.25 9.92 7.04
N ALA A 90 -5.12 9.35 6.63
CA ALA A 90 -3.91 10.07 6.23
C ALA A 90 -3.83 10.30 4.70
N PHE A 91 -4.98 10.51 4.03
CA PHE A 91 -5.01 10.73 2.58
C PHE A 91 -4.07 11.86 2.14
N ARG A 92 -3.27 11.59 1.10
CA ARG A 92 -2.23 12.46 0.50
C ARG A 92 -0.97 12.68 1.32
N GLU A 93 -0.89 12.18 2.54
CA GLU A 93 0.34 12.24 3.32
C GLU A 93 1.44 11.39 2.67
N LEU A 94 2.69 11.79 2.94
CA LEU A 94 3.88 11.03 2.55
C LEU A 94 4.33 10.21 3.73
N ILE A 95 4.55 8.92 3.49
CA ILE A 95 5.04 7.97 4.49
C ILE A 95 6.24 7.22 3.93
N GLN A 96 7.04 6.66 4.83
CA GLN A 96 8.14 5.78 4.48
C GLN A 96 7.84 4.35 4.91
N ILE A 97 7.98 3.41 3.98
CA ILE A 97 7.83 1.98 4.22
C ILE A 97 9.15 1.29 3.92
N LYS A 98 9.72 0.61 4.92
CA LYS A 98 10.99 -0.09 4.83
C LYS A 98 10.76 -1.57 4.51
N VAL A 99 11.46 -2.08 3.51
CA VAL A 99 11.52 -3.51 3.18
C VAL A 99 12.93 -4.00 3.44
N LYS A 100 13.08 -4.88 4.43
CA LYS A 100 14.37 -5.49 4.79
C LYS A 100 14.78 -6.55 3.77
N ASP A 101 16.07 -6.74 3.62
CA ASP A 101 16.71 -7.73 2.72
C ASP A 101 16.22 -7.62 1.26
N SER A 102 15.76 -6.43 0.88
CA SER A 102 15.22 -6.13 -0.45
C SER A 102 16.09 -5.14 -1.18
N LYS A 103 16.21 -5.35 -2.49
CA LYS A 103 16.73 -4.35 -3.43
C LYS A 103 15.58 -3.44 -3.92
N PRO A 104 15.90 -2.25 -4.43
CA PRO A 104 14.93 -1.41 -5.14
C PRO A 104 14.27 -2.17 -6.30
N ILE A 105 12.94 -2.19 -6.33
CA ILE A 105 12.18 -2.78 -7.45
C ILE A 105 12.10 -1.87 -8.68
N VAL A 106 12.42 -0.59 -8.50
CA VAL A 106 12.54 0.41 -9.56
C VAL A 106 13.90 1.08 -9.48
N LYS A 107 14.39 1.57 -10.62
CA LYS A 107 15.63 2.32 -10.69
C LYS A 107 15.37 3.82 -10.50
N GLN A 108 16.39 4.57 -10.10
CA GLN A 108 16.26 6.01 -9.89
C GLN A 108 15.87 6.73 -11.18
N GLU A 109 16.39 6.30 -12.33
CA GLU A 109 16.07 6.92 -13.63
C GLU A 109 14.58 6.80 -13.97
N GLU A 110 13.92 5.71 -13.55
CA GLU A 110 12.49 5.54 -13.76
C GLU A 110 11.68 6.53 -12.91
N ILE A 111 12.12 6.79 -11.68
CA ILE A 111 11.50 7.77 -10.79
C ILE A 111 11.66 9.18 -11.37
N ASP A 112 12.85 9.51 -11.89
CA ASP A 112 13.14 10.81 -12.49
C ASP A 112 12.22 11.07 -13.70
N LEU A 113 12.00 10.06 -14.55
CA LEU A 113 11.05 10.15 -15.67
C LEU A 113 9.61 10.39 -15.21
N VAL A 114 9.19 9.78 -14.09
CA VAL A 114 7.86 10.03 -13.50
C VAL A 114 7.76 11.46 -12.99
N MET A 115 8.79 11.97 -12.31
CA MET A 115 8.82 13.35 -11.80
C MET A 115 8.78 14.40 -12.91
N MET A 116 9.44 14.11 -14.03
CA MET A 116 9.40 14.94 -15.25
C MET A 116 8.10 14.77 -16.07
N GLN A 117 7.14 13.96 -15.59
CA GLN A 117 5.89 13.64 -16.29
C GLN A 117 6.10 12.97 -17.67
N GLN A 118 7.25 12.32 -17.85
CA GLN A 118 7.60 11.58 -19.07
C GLN A 118 7.25 10.09 -18.98
N SER A 119 6.90 9.61 -17.79
CA SER A 119 6.43 8.24 -17.54
C SER A 119 5.16 8.24 -16.68
N LYS A 120 4.44 7.11 -16.71
CA LYS A 120 3.23 6.92 -15.89
C LYS A 120 3.60 6.82 -14.41
N PRO A 121 2.77 7.36 -13.50
CA PRO A 121 2.94 7.17 -12.07
C PRO A 121 3.09 5.70 -11.69
N ILE A 122 3.97 5.42 -10.72
CA ILE A 122 4.24 4.05 -10.25
C ILE A 122 3.39 3.79 -9.01
N ILE A 123 2.47 2.84 -9.10
CA ILE A 123 1.62 2.41 -7.98
C ILE A 123 2.20 1.13 -7.38
N LEU A 124 2.29 1.09 -6.05
CA LEU A 124 2.87 -0.02 -5.30
C LEU A 124 1.84 -0.65 -4.35
N ARG A 125 2.00 -1.97 -4.16
CA ARG A 125 1.47 -2.72 -3.02
C ARG A 125 2.62 -3.23 -2.16
N PHE A 126 2.35 -3.45 -0.89
CA PHE A 126 3.29 -4.01 0.08
C PHE A 126 2.71 -5.24 0.76
N GLU A 127 3.57 -6.17 1.16
CA GLU A 127 3.16 -7.39 1.87
C GLU A 127 3.44 -7.29 3.36
N ASN A 128 2.48 -7.71 4.18
CA ASN A 128 2.55 -7.76 5.64
C ASN A 128 3.03 -6.44 6.27
N VAL A 129 2.44 -5.32 5.85
CA VAL A 129 2.74 -4.00 6.42
C VAL A 129 2.46 -4.02 7.93
N ALA A 130 3.43 -3.54 8.69
CA ALA A 130 3.37 -3.45 10.14
C ALA A 130 3.98 -2.14 10.63
N HIS A 131 3.33 -1.54 11.62
CA HIS A 131 3.88 -0.41 12.35
C HIS A 131 4.85 -0.90 13.43
N TYR A 132 5.99 -0.21 13.55
CA TYR A 132 6.98 -0.46 14.56
C TYR A 132 7.41 0.86 15.20
N ALA A 133 7.15 1.00 16.49
CA ALA A 133 7.61 2.13 17.30
C ALA A 133 8.67 1.63 18.28
N TYR A 134 9.88 2.20 18.23
CA TYR A 134 10.93 1.90 19.21
C TYR A 134 11.79 3.13 19.48
N MET A 135 12.01 3.39 20.78
CA MET A 135 12.97 4.33 21.38
C MET A 135 13.51 5.42 20.43
N GLY A 136 12.67 6.39 20.09
CA GLY A 136 13.05 7.60 19.34
C GLY A 136 12.52 7.70 17.91
N GLY A 137 11.73 6.74 17.42
CA GLY A 137 11.09 6.87 16.11
C GLY A 137 9.91 5.93 15.85
N GLU A 138 9.15 6.27 14.81
CA GLU A 138 8.08 5.50 14.20
C GLU A 138 8.52 5.05 12.80
N THR A 139 8.29 3.79 12.46
CA THR A 139 8.57 3.28 11.12
C THR A 139 7.53 2.25 10.69
N LEU A 140 7.26 2.18 9.39
CA LEU A 140 6.49 1.10 8.79
C LEU A 140 7.44 0.12 8.14
N ASN A 141 7.26 -1.18 8.41
CA ASN A 141 7.99 -2.24 7.75
C ASN A 141 7.03 -3.08 6.90
N ALA A 142 7.55 -3.67 5.83
CA ALA A 142 6.87 -4.66 5.01
C ALA A 142 7.84 -5.81 4.68
N THR A 143 7.29 -6.99 4.35
CA THR A 143 8.07 -8.17 3.96
C THR A 143 8.31 -8.24 2.46
N GLY A 144 7.55 -7.49 1.67
CA GLY A 144 7.63 -7.49 0.22
C GLY A 144 6.99 -6.25 -0.38
N VAL A 145 7.25 -6.02 -1.66
CA VAL A 145 6.74 -4.87 -2.41
C VAL A 145 6.61 -5.27 -3.88
N ASP A 146 5.50 -4.88 -4.49
CA ASP A 146 5.25 -5.12 -5.91
C ASP A 146 4.64 -3.89 -6.56
N ARG A 147 4.88 -3.79 -7.87
CA ARG A 147 4.20 -2.79 -8.71
C ARG A 147 2.80 -3.28 -9.07
N LEU A 148 1.82 -2.41 -8.89
CA LEU A 148 0.48 -2.61 -9.43
C LEU A 148 0.41 -2.08 -10.86
N ASN A 149 -0.06 -2.93 -11.78
CA ASN A 149 -0.29 -2.54 -13.17
C ASN A 149 -1.69 -1.91 -13.31
N VAL A 150 -1.91 -0.81 -12.61
CA VAL A 150 -3.17 -0.04 -12.63
C VAL A 150 -2.84 1.44 -12.75
N ASN A 151 -3.76 2.24 -13.28
CA ASN A 151 -3.60 3.69 -13.25
C ASN A 151 -4.00 4.24 -11.86
N ILE A 152 -3.61 5.48 -11.58
CA ILE A 152 -3.87 6.10 -10.27
C ILE A 152 -5.36 6.24 -9.96
N LYS A 153 -6.21 6.55 -10.96
CA LYS A 153 -7.65 6.73 -10.73
C LYS A 153 -8.30 5.42 -10.31
N ASP A 154 -7.92 4.33 -10.96
CA ASP A 154 -8.43 3.00 -10.65
C ASP A 154 -7.95 2.55 -9.27
N ALA A 155 -6.66 2.74 -8.97
CA ALA A 155 -6.11 2.46 -7.63
C ALA A 155 -6.84 3.24 -6.51
N MET A 156 -7.25 4.48 -6.77
CA MET A 156 -8.04 5.28 -5.81
C MET A 156 -9.47 4.75 -5.63
N ASN A 157 -10.02 4.06 -6.63
CA ASN A 157 -11.39 3.53 -6.62
C ASN A 157 -11.46 2.12 -6.00
N TYR A 158 -10.35 1.37 -6.00
CA TYR A 158 -10.27 0.03 -5.39
C TYR A 158 -10.14 0.03 -3.86
N GLU A 159 -9.98 1.21 -3.27
CA GLU A 159 -9.91 1.46 -1.84
C GLU A 159 -11.28 1.80 -1.26
#